data_AF-A0A969LHU4-F1
#
_entry.id   AF-A0A969LHU4-F1
#
_cell.length_a   1.000
_cell.length_b   1.000
_cell.length_c   1.000
_cell.angle_alpha   90.00
_cell.angle_beta   90.00
_cell.angle_gamma   90.00
#
_symmetry.space_group_name_H-M   'P 1'
#
loop_
_entity.id
_entity.type
_entity.pdbx_description
1 polymer ?
#
loop_
_entity_poly.entity_id
_entity_poly.type
_entity_poly.pdbx_seq_one_letter_code
_entity_poly.pdbx_strand_id
1 'polypeptide(L)'
;MIQRPTARRWVAALENLSREIRTCSAAGLHRYYGRLGACPWCELEIREQLIFFVRVTPVEPASSGGFDVSEVWQRILAARATLQPPAPPGLLSASAVTPEPLPRRAWISGIVKQAMSVGILGSVVLLIILRPVAAVLWSVVGYWAWWAVAGRPSALDVERNRRKVALTVAEDKWCALQRKWSDLEADAHLERFMERLGAARAQYEALSAEHVAARHKLVATVRERQLLRFLSRFHVEDVTIANFGPAQVAALVSFGVETAAEVERGRLEKIRGSSALLIDQLLAWRWGLEGLFKFDARDAVAADQKALEHWYAQRYRPLAAMLTEGLEELRRKAALHEHRRHVLLVSARVAATALAQARADMDVF
;
A
#
# COMPACT_ATOMS: atom_id res chain seq x y z
N MET A 1 27.59 -60.03 1.56
CA MET A 1 27.70 -58.56 1.64
C MET A 1 26.84 -57.95 0.55
N ILE A 2 25.81 -57.19 0.89
CA ILE A 2 25.01 -56.47 -0.10
C ILE A 2 25.82 -55.23 -0.50
N GLN A 3 26.38 -55.22 -1.71
CA GLN A 3 27.10 -54.05 -2.22
C GLN A 3 26.13 -52.88 -2.38
N ARG A 4 26.49 -51.73 -1.80
CA ARG A 4 25.70 -50.50 -1.91
C ARG A 4 25.67 -50.06 -3.38
N PRO A 5 24.49 -49.78 -3.96
CA PRO A 5 24.41 -49.28 -5.32
C PRO A 5 25.15 -47.95 -5.46
N THR A 6 25.79 -47.74 -6.60
CA THR A 6 26.43 -46.46 -6.94
C THR A 6 25.37 -45.37 -7.15
N ALA A 7 25.75 -44.10 -6.96
CA ALA A 7 24.83 -42.97 -7.15
C ALA A 7 24.17 -42.99 -8.54
N ARG A 8 24.93 -43.33 -9.59
CA ARG A 8 24.42 -43.44 -10.96
C ARG A 8 23.32 -44.50 -11.11
N ARG A 9 23.44 -45.63 -10.41
CA ARG A 9 22.40 -46.68 -10.39
C ARG A 9 21.13 -46.20 -9.69
N TRP A 10 21.26 -45.44 -8.60
CA TRP A 10 20.12 -44.84 -7.92
C TRP A 10 19.36 -43.85 -8.79
N VAL A 11 20.07 -42.95 -9.48
CA VAL A 11 19.46 -41.97 -10.39
C VAL A 11 18.67 -42.69 -11.50
N ALA A 12 19.30 -43.65 -12.17
CA ALA A 12 18.63 -44.40 -13.25
C ALA A 12 17.40 -45.18 -12.75
N ALA A 13 17.46 -45.76 -11.54
CA ALA A 13 16.33 -46.46 -10.94
C ALA A 13 15.17 -45.51 -10.59
N LEU A 14 15.48 -44.32 -10.04
CA LEU A 14 14.47 -43.31 -9.71
C LEU A 14 13.84 -42.68 -10.95
N GLU A 15 14.61 -42.47 -12.03
CA GLU A 15 14.08 -42.01 -13.32
C GLU A 15 13.17 -43.04 -13.99
N ASN A 16 13.50 -44.32 -13.90
CA ASN A 16 12.61 -45.38 -14.36
C ASN A 16 11.32 -45.43 -13.53
N LEU A 17 11.44 -45.35 -12.20
CA LEU A 17 10.29 -45.31 -11.31
C LEU A 17 9.39 -44.12 -11.64
N SER A 18 9.93 -42.93 -11.85
CA SER A 18 9.14 -41.72 -12.13
C SER A 18 8.35 -41.82 -13.43
N ARG A 19 8.93 -42.43 -14.48
CA ARG A 19 8.25 -42.70 -15.77
C ARG A 19 7.11 -43.71 -15.66
N GLU A 20 7.21 -44.64 -14.72
CA GLU A 20 6.25 -45.73 -14.53
C GLU A 20 5.17 -45.41 -13.49
N ILE A 21 5.17 -44.22 -12.88
CA ILE A 21 4.10 -43.77 -11.98
C ILE A 21 2.86 -43.40 -12.79
N ARG A 22 1.69 -43.91 -12.36
CA ARG A 22 0.38 -43.56 -12.92
C ARG A 22 -0.53 -42.92 -11.87
N THR A 23 -1.49 -42.15 -12.35
CA THR A 23 -2.57 -41.58 -11.53
C THR A 23 -3.68 -42.60 -11.33
N CYS A 24 -4.23 -42.72 -10.13
CA CYS A 24 -5.36 -43.60 -9.86
C CYS A 24 -6.65 -43.09 -10.53
N SER A 25 -7.44 -44.00 -11.08
CA SER A 25 -8.74 -43.69 -11.69
C SER A 25 -9.83 -43.37 -10.65
N ALA A 26 -9.75 -43.95 -9.46
CA ALA A 26 -10.72 -43.74 -8.39
C ALA A 26 -10.47 -42.43 -7.60
N ALA A 27 -9.22 -42.01 -7.47
CA ALA A 27 -8.81 -40.82 -6.74
C ALA A 27 -7.63 -40.12 -7.43
N GLY A 28 -7.89 -38.96 -8.06
CA GLY A 28 -6.90 -38.24 -8.86
C GLY A 28 -5.70 -37.67 -8.11
N LEU A 29 -5.68 -37.75 -6.78
CA LEU A 29 -4.54 -37.36 -5.93
C LEU A 29 -3.53 -38.49 -5.73
N HIS A 30 -3.95 -39.73 -5.95
CA HIS A 30 -3.07 -40.87 -5.76
C HIS A 30 -2.18 -41.06 -6.98
N ARG A 31 -0.89 -41.10 -6.73
CA ARG A 31 0.15 -41.50 -7.68
C ARG A 31 0.84 -42.74 -7.15
N TYR A 32 0.92 -43.77 -7.97
CA TYR A 32 1.49 -45.05 -7.57
C TYR A 32 2.21 -45.73 -8.73
N TYR A 33 3.04 -46.71 -8.40
CA TYR A 33 3.81 -47.46 -9.37
C TYR A 33 2.89 -48.29 -10.28
N GLY A 34 2.93 -48.03 -11.59
CA GLY A 34 1.96 -48.53 -12.55
C GLY A 34 1.97 -50.04 -12.76
N ARG A 35 3.06 -50.72 -12.37
CA ARG A 35 3.13 -52.19 -12.41
C ARG A 35 2.38 -52.88 -11.27
N LEU A 36 1.92 -52.13 -10.26
CA LEU A 36 1.03 -52.68 -9.23
C LEU A 36 -0.38 -52.85 -9.80
N GLY A 37 -0.99 -54.01 -9.55
CA GLY A 37 -2.32 -54.36 -10.05
C GLY A 37 -3.46 -53.47 -9.52
N ALA A 38 -3.29 -52.90 -8.33
CA ALA A 38 -4.24 -51.99 -7.68
C ALA A 38 -3.52 -50.78 -7.06
N CYS A 39 -4.27 -49.73 -6.75
CA CYS A 39 -3.74 -48.55 -6.07
C CYS A 39 -3.54 -48.84 -4.57
N PRO A 40 -2.29 -48.90 -4.07
CA PRO A 40 -2.02 -49.19 -2.66
C PRO A 40 -2.54 -48.09 -1.73
N TRP A 41 -2.63 -46.84 -2.22
CA TRP A 41 -3.19 -45.74 -1.45
C TRP A 41 -4.68 -45.90 -1.22
N CYS A 42 -5.45 -46.30 -2.24
CA CYS A 42 -6.88 -46.58 -2.05
C CYS A 42 -7.08 -47.70 -1.04
N GLU A 43 -6.27 -48.75 -1.12
CA GLU A 43 -6.37 -49.87 -0.20
C GLU A 43 -6.03 -49.48 1.24
N LEU A 44 -4.98 -48.67 1.45
CA LEU A 44 -4.65 -48.10 2.75
C LEU A 44 -5.75 -47.17 3.27
N GLU A 45 -6.32 -46.30 2.44
CA GLU A 45 -7.39 -45.39 2.85
C GLU A 45 -8.66 -46.17 3.25
N ILE A 46 -9.00 -47.25 2.54
CA ILE A 46 -10.13 -48.12 2.87
C ILE A 46 -9.86 -48.89 4.16
N ARG A 47 -8.66 -49.48 4.30
CA ARG A 47 -8.30 -50.32 5.44
C ARG A 47 -8.16 -49.51 6.73
N GLU A 48 -7.45 -48.40 6.66
CA GLU A 48 -7.15 -47.54 7.81
C GLU A 48 -8.25 -46.51 8.09
N GLN A 49 -9.21 -46.34 7.16
CA GLN A 49 -10.26 -45.31 7.23
C GLN A 49 -9.72 -43.88 7.45
N LEU A 50 -8.55 -43.60 6.87
CA LEU A 50 -7.86 -42.31 6.90
C LEU A 50 -7.75 -41.77 5.47
N ILE A 51 -7.79 -40.45 5.30
CA ILE A 51 -7.38 -39.81 4.03
C ILE A 51 -5.94 -39.34 4.19
N PHE A 52 -5.05 -39.88 3.37
CA PHE A 52 -3.64 -39.50 3.37
C PHE A 52 -3.38 -38.27 2.51
N PHE A 53 -4.19 -38.07 1.46
CA PHE A 53 -3.98 -37.01 0.48
C PHE A 53 -5.25 -36.17 0.36
N VAL A 54 -5.18 -34.93 0.82
CA VAL A 54 -6.22 -33.93 0.56
C VAL A 54 -5.71 -32.99 -0.51
N ARG A 55 -6.55 -32.71 -1.51
CA ARG A 55 -6.26 -31.66 -2.49
C ARG A 55 -6.40 -30.32 -1.77
N VAL A 56 -5.34 -29.89 -1.13
CA VAL A 56 -5.15 -28.47 -0.87
C VAL A 56 -4.74 -27.93 -2.23
N THR A 57 -5.71 -27.62 -3.08
CA THR A 57 -5.43 -26.69 -4.18
C THR A 57 -4.77 -25.49 -3.52
N PRO A 58 -3.54 -25.10 -3.90
CA PRO A 58 -3.12 -23.73 -3.67
C PRO A 58 -4.13 -22.90 -4.47
N VAL A 59 -5.20 -22.54 -3.80
CA VAL A 59 -6.04 -21.47 -4.28
C VAL A 59 -5.13 -20.29 -4.02
N GLU A 60 -4.53 -19.77 -5.10
CA GLU A 60 -4.08 -18.39 -5.09
C GLU A 60 -5.09 -17.60 -4.28
N PRO A 61 -4.63 -16.92 -3.21
CA PRO A 61 -5.43 -16.52 -2.06
C PRO A 61 -6.80 -16.12 -2.53
N ALA A 62 -7.81 -16.98 -2.29
CA ALA A 62 -9.07 -16.98 -3.01
C ALA A 62 -9.49 -15.55 -3.38
N SER A 63 -9.12 -15.16 -4.60
CA SER A 63 -9.47 -13.88 -5.15
C SER A 63 -10.97 -14.00 -5.33
N SER A 64 -11.71 -13.47 -4.36
CA SER A 64 -13.16 -13.52 -4.35
C SER A 64 -13.62 -12.78 -5.61
N GLY A 65 -13.87 -13.54 -6.68
CA GLY A 65 -14.17 -12.98 -8.00
C GLY A 65 -12.98 -12.36 -8.76
N GLY A 66 -11.77 -12.94 -8.70
CA GLY A 66 -10.66 -12.51 -9.58
C GLY A 66 -9.96 -11.21 -9.17
N PHE A 67 -10.17 -10.74 -7.94
CA PHE A 67 -9.43 -9.62 -7.35
C PHE A 67 -8.04 -10.05 -6.85
N ASP A 68 -6.97 -9.64 -7.54
CA ASP A 68 -5.58 -9.78 -7.07
C ASP A 68 -5.13 -8.52 -6.33
N VAL A 69 -4.99 -8.65 -5.00
CA VAL A 69 -4.56 -7.57 -4.11
C VAL A 69 -3.15 -7.05 -4.46
N SER A 70 -2.26 -7.93 -4.91
CA SER A 70 -0.87 -7.57 -5.26
C SER A 70 -0.86 -6.74 -6.54
N GLU A 71 -1.61 -7.16 -7.56
CA GLU A 71 -1.75 -6.42 -8.82
C GLU A 71 -2.35 -5.02 -8.58
N VAL A 72 -3.44 -4.95 -7.81
CA VAL A 72 -4.09 -3.67 -7.49
C VAL A 72 -3.16 -2.77 -6.68
N TRP A 73 -2.41 -3.34 -5.73
CA TRP A 73 -1.45 -2.58 -4.95
C TRP A 73 -0.31 -2.02 -5.81
N GLN A 74 0.22 -2.80 -6.76
CA GLN A 74 1.23 -2.29 -7.70
C GLN A 74 0.69 -1.12 -8.53
N ARG A 75 -0.58 -1.18 -8.96
CA ARG A 75 -1.24 -0.08 -9.65
C ARG A 75 -1.42 1.16 -8.77
N ILE A 76 -1.73 0.96 -7.48
CA ILE A 76 -1.80 2.05 -6.49
C ILE A 76 -0.43 2.73 -6.34
N LEU A 77 0.64 1.96 -6.21
CA LEU A 77 2.00 2.50 -6.13
C LEU A 77 2.40 3.25 -7.40
N ALA A 78 2.08 2.71 -8.58
CA ALA A 78 2.33 3.39 -9.85
C ALA A 78 1.55 4.72 -9.95
N ALA A 79 0.28 4.74 -9.55
CA ALA A 79 -0.52 5.97 -9.51
C ALA A 79 0.06 7.00 -8.52
N ARG A 80 0.53 6.56 -7.34
CA ARG A 80 1.23 7.44 -6.39
C ARG A 80 2.50 8.04 -6.99
N ALA A 81 3.30 7.26 -7.70
CA ALA A 81 4.53 7.75 -8.32
C ALA A 81 4.24 8.88 -9.33
N THR A 82 3.14 8.81 -10.08
CA THR A 82 2.74 9.90 -10.99
C THR A 82 2.35 11.20 -10.28
N LEU A 83 1.93 11.13 -9.02
CA LEU A 83 1.60 12.29 -8.20
C LEU A 83 2.82 13.01 -7.63
N GLN A 84 3.98 12.35 -7.53
CA GLN A 84 5.20 13.00 -7.05
C GLN A 84 5.63 14.08 -8.07
N PRO A 85 5.72 15.35 -7.68
CA PRO A 85 6.09 16.42 -8.61
C PRO A 85 7.54 16.24 -9.10
N PRO A 86 7.87 16.71 -10.32
CA PRO A 86 9.24 16.68 -10.79
C PRO A 86 10.05 17.71 -9.98
N ALA A 87 11.37 17.60 -10.00
CA ALA A 87 12.21 18.64 -9.43
C ALA A 87 11.84 20.01 -10.03
N PRO A 88 11.79 21.08 -9.21
CA PRO A 88 11.51 22.42 -9.73
C PRO A 88 12.54 22.78 -10.81
N PRO A 89 12.13 23.48 -11.89
CA PRO A 89 13.08 23.92 -12.90
C PRO A 89 14.15 24.80 -12.25
N GLY A 90 15.42 24.50 -12.51
CA GLY A 90 16.54 25.29 -12.02
C GLY A 90 16.49 26.73 -12.57
N LEU A 91 16.98 27.69 -11.78
CA LEU A 91 17.19 29.05 -12.27
C LEU A 91 18.23 29.03 -13.40
N LEU A 92 17.89 29.68 -14.52
CA LEU A 92 18.89 29.97 -15.54
C LEU A 92 19.86 31.01 -14.99
N SER A 93 21.15 30.81 -15.22
CA SER A 93 22.19 31.77 -14.86
C SER A 93 22.00 33.07 -15.65
N ALA A 94 22.17 34.22 -15.00
CA ALA A 94 22.10 35.53 -15.68
C ALA A 94 23.12 35.63 -16.83
N SER A 95 24.28 34.97 -16.71
CA SER A 95 25.31 34.89 -17.74
C SER A 95 24.88 34.15 -19.03
N ALA A 96 23.76 33.42 -18.99
CA ALA A 96 23.21 32.73 -20.17
C ALA A 96 22.28 33.61 -21.02
N VAL A 97 22.05 34.87 -20.60
CA VAL A 97 21.08 35.76 -21.20
C VAL A 97 21.75 37.08 -21.60
N THR A 98 21.41 37.61 -22.77
CA THR A 98 21.92 38.91 -23.24
C THR A 98 21.11 40.04 -22.62
N PRO A 99 21.74 40.98 -21.89
CA PRO A 99 21.02 42.09 -21.27
C PRO A 99 20.52 43.11 -22.29
N GLU A 100 19.42 43.79 -21.97
CA GLU A 100 18.91 44.91 -22.76
C GLU A 100 19.89 46.10 -22.64
N PRO A 101 20.45 46.60 -23.76
CA PRO A 101 21.41 47.68 -23.72
C PRO A 101 20.78 48.95 -23.15
N LEU A 102 21.58 49.75 -22.43
CA LEU A 102 21.09 51.02 -21.91
C LEU A 102 20.73 51.96 -23.07
N PRO A 103 19.54 52.59 -23.05
CA PRO A 103 19.16 53.52 -24.10
C PRO A 103 20.12 54.71 -24.09
N ARG A 104 20.73 55.02 -25.25
CA ARG A 104 21.76 56.06 -25.39
C ARG A 104 21.37 57.40 -24.75
N ARG A 105 20.09 57.79 -24.87
CA ARG A 105 19.53 59.01 -24.25
C ARG A 105 19.61 59.00 -22.71
N ALA A 106 19.38 57.85 -22.08
CA ALA A 106 19.44 57.73 -20.63
C ALA A 106 20.88 57.84 -20.14
N TRP A 107 21.80 57.13 -20.80
CA TRP A 107 23.24 57.20 -20.51
C TRP A 107 23.79 58.64 -20.62
N ILE A 108 23.48 59.34 -21.73
CA ILE A 108 23.88 60.74 -21.91
C ILE A 108 23.28 61.63 -20.82
N SER A 109 22.00 61.43 -20.45
CA SER A 109 21.36 62.24 -19.40
C SER A 109 22.05 62.10 -18.04
N GLY A 110 22.58 60.92 -17.71
CA GLY A 110 23.35 60.67 -16.49
C GLY A 110 24.67 61.43 -16.52
N ILE A 111 25.42 61.34 -17.64
CA ILE A 111 26.68 62.08 -17.83
C ILE A 111 26.45 63.59 -17.75
N VAL A 112 25.42 64.11 -18.43
CA VAL A 112 25.10 65.53 -18.41
C VAL A 112 24.74 65.99 -17.00
N LYS A 113 23.92 65.22 -16.26
CA LYS A 113 23.60 65.53 -14.87
C LYS A 113 24.86 65.57 -14.00
N GLN A 114 25.74 64.58 -14.13
CA GLN A 114 27.00 64.53 -13.37
C GLN A 114 27.93 65.70 -13.74
N ALA A 115 28.09 66.00 -15.03
CA ALA A 115 28.89 67.12 -15.52
C ALA A 115 28.35 68.47 -15.05
N MET A 116 27.03 68.69 -15.08
CA MET A 116 26.39 69.90 -14.53
C MET A 116 26.61 70.02 -13.02
N SER A 117 26.51 68.91 -12.29
CA SER A 117 26.70 68.89 -10.83
C SER A 117 28.14 69.23 -10.44
N VAL A 118 29.12 68.65 -11.14
CA VAL A 118 30.55 68.94 -10.97
C VAL A 118 30.87 70.37 -11.43
N GLY A 119 30.27 70.84 -12.53
CA GLY A 119 30.44 72.21 -13.02
C GLY A 119 29.94 73.26 -12.03
N ILE A 120 28.79 73.04 -11.38
CA ILE A 120 28.27 73.92 -10.33
C ILE A 120 29.25 73.95 -9.15
N LEU A 121 29.71 72.79 -8.68
CA LEU A 121 30.67 72.71 -7.57
C LEU A 121 31.99 73.42 -7.90
N GLY A 122 32.56 73.18 -9.09
CA GLY A 122 33.78 73.85 -9.55
C GLY A 122 33.61 75.36 -9.69
N SER A 123 32.45 75.82 -10.17
CA SER A 123 32.14 77.25 -10.30
C SER A 123 32.06 77.94 -8.93
N VAL A 124 31.43 77.29 -7.94
CA VAL A 124 31.34 77.80 -6.57
C VAL A 124 32.74 77.92 -5.95
N VAL A 125 33.58 76.89 -6.10
CA VAL A 125 34.97 76.92 -5.62
C VAL A 125 35.77 78.05 -6.27
N LEU A 126 35.67 78.20 -7.59
CA LEU A 126 36.35 79.27 -8.32
C LEU A 126 35.90 80.66 -7.86
N LEU A 127 34.59 80.87 -7.65
CA LEU A 127 34.04 82.14 -7.18
C LEU A 127 34.48 82.48 -5.75
N ILE A 128 34.62 81.47 -4.87
CA ILE A 128 35.17 81.64 -3.51
C ILE A 128 36.64 82.08 -3.58
N ILE A 129 37.45 81.48 -4.46
CA ILE A 129 38.86 81.84 -4.64
C ILE A 129 38.99 83.28 -5.17
N LEU A 130 38.18 83.67 -6.16
CA LEU A 130 38.24 85.00 -6.77
C LEU A 130 37.67 86.11 -5.85
N ARG A 131 36.68 85.79 -5.02
CA ARG A 131 35.96 86.76 -4.17
C ARG A 131 35.65 86.15 -2.79
N PRO A 132 36.64 86.05 -1.88
CA PRO A 132 36.47 85.35 -0.60
C PRO A 132 35.47 86.02 0.34
N VAL A 133 35.32 87.35 0.28
CA VAL A 133 34.37 88.12 1.10
C VAL A 133 32.91 87.69 0.85
N ALA A 134 32.60 87.14 -0.32
CA ALA A 134 31.27 86.66 -0.69
C ALA A 134 31.10 85.13 -0.54
N ALA A 135 32.01 84.43 0.14
CA ALA A 135 32.04 82.97 0.18
C ALA A 135 30.74 82.32 0.70
N VAL A 136 30.12 82.90 1.75
CA VAL A 136 28.85 82.43 2.30
C VAL A 136 27.73 82.52 1.27
N LEU A 137 27.65 83.64 0.54
CA LEU A 137 26.65 83.87 -0.50
C LEU A 137 26.76 82.83 -1.62
N TRP A 138 27.98 82.63 -2.16
CA TRP A 138 28.22 81.66 -3.23
C TRP A 138 27.97 80.22 -2.81
N SER A 139 28.24 79.89 -1.54
CA SER A 139 27.96 78.57 -0.99
C SER A 139 26.46 78.28 -0.93
N VAL A 140 25.66 79.26 -0.48
CA VAL A 140 24.19 79.12 -0.41
C VAL A 140 23.58 79.03 -1.81
N VAL A 141 23.96 79.91 -2.73
CA VAL A 141 23.46 79.89 -4.12
C VAL A 141 23.89 78.60 -4.83
N GLY A 142 25.15 78.19 -4.66
CA GLY A 142 25.70 76.96 -5.18
C GLY A 142 24.97 75.72 -4.68
N TYR A 143 24.67 75.66 -3.38
CA TYR A 143 23.90 74.58 -2.77
C TYR A 143 22.49 74.48 -3.37
N TRP A 144 21.77 75.60 -3.50
CA TRP A 144 20.42 75.59 -4.11
C TRP A 144 20.45 75.22 -5.60
N ALA A 145 21.43 75.72 -6.36
CA ALA A 145 21.60 75.38 -7.76
C ALA A 145 21.95 73.89 -7.94
N TRP A 146 22.85 73.36 -7.12
CA TRP A 146 23.19 71.94 -7.09
C TRP A 146 21.98 71.09 -6.70
N TRP A 147 21.25 71.47 -5.65
CA TRP A 147 20.04 70.78 -5.21
C TRP A 147 18.96 70.74 -6.30
N ALA A 148 18.75 71.83 -7.03
CA ALA A 148 17.79 71.90 -8.14
C ALA A 148 18.15 70.98 -9.32
N VAL A 149 19.46 70.72 -9.55
CA VAL A 149 19.94 69.80 -10.59
C VAL A 149 19.98 68.35 -10.09
N ALA A 150 20.52 68.12 -8.89
CA ALA A 150 20.68 66.80 -8.28
C ALA A 150 19.32 66.17 -7.93
N GLY A 151 18.37 66.98 -7.45
CA GLY A 151 17.03 66.55 -7.04
C GLY A 151 16.09 66.18 -8.19
N ARG A 152 16.43 66.50 -9.44
CA ARG A 152 15.62 66.10 -10.61
C ARG A 152 16.05 64.70 -11.08
N PRO A 153 15.11 63.75 -11.26
CA PRO A 153 15.45 62.43 -11.78
C PRO A 153 15.92 62.56 -13.25
N SER A 154 17.10 62.04 -13.54
CA SER A 154 17.57 61.91 -14.93
C SER A 154 16.87 60.76 -15.63
N ALA A 155 16.93 60.71 -16.96
CA ALA A 155 16.40 59.55 -17.68
C ALA A 155 17.17 58.25 -17.32
N LEU A 156 18.43 58.36 -16.85
CA LEU A 156 19.17 57.24 -16.26
C LEU A 156 18.54 56.76 -14.94
N ASP A 157 18.21 57.68 -14.03
CA ASP A 157 17.58 57.37 -12.73
C ASP A 157 16.20 56.70 -12.94
N VAL A 158 15.43 57.20 -13.91
CA VAL A 158 14.12 56.63 -14.28
C VAL A 158 14.29 55.22 -14.86
N GLU A 159 15.24 55.00 -15.76
CA GLU A 159 15.49 53.67 -16.34
C GLU A 159 16.01 52.69 -15.28
N ARG A 160 16.89 53.13 -14.36
CA ARG A 160 17.36 52.33 -13.23
C ARG A 160 16.21 51.91 -12.32
N ASN A 161 15.32 52.83 -11.97
CA ASN A 161 14.14 52.52 -11.18
C ASN A 161 13.18 51.57 -11.92
N ARG A 162 12.99 51.75 -13.24
CA ARG A 162 12.18 50.85 -14.07
C ARG A 162 12.72 49.42 -14.04
N ARG A 163 14.03 49.23 -14.27
CA ARG A 163 14.67 47.90 -14.24
C ARG A 163 14.66 47.30 -12.83
N LYS A 164 14.85 48.12 -11.79
CA LYS A 164 14.76 47.68 -10.38
C LYS A 164 13.37 47.16 -10.04
N VAL A 165 12.32 47.87 -10.44
CA VAL A 165 10.92 47.42 -10.26
C VAL A 165 10.64 46.15 -11.06
N ALA A 166 11.18 46.02 -12.28
CA ALA A 166 11.05 44.81 -13.07
C ALA A 166 11.71 43.60 -12.38
N LEU A 167 12.89 43.78 -11.79
CA LEU A 167 13.59 42.75 -11.01
C LEU A 167 12.76 42.32 -9.79
N THR A 168 12.29 43.25 -8.96
CA THR A 168 11.49 42.89 -7.77
C THR A 168 10.21 42.15 -8.16
N VAL A 169 9.54 42.57 -9.23
CA VAL A 169 8.34 41.88 -9.74
C VAL A 169 8.68 40.46 -10.24
N ALA A 170 9.82 40.27 -10.88
CA ALA A 170 10.26 38.95 -11.33
C ALA A 170 10.62 38.04 -10.15
N GLU A 171 11.28 38.57 -9.11
CA GLU A 171 11.60 37.85 -7.87
C GLU A 171 10.34 37.43 -7.12
N ASP A 172 9.38 38.33 -6.93
CA ASP A 172 8.11 38.02 -6.27
C ASP A 172 7.34 36.92 -7.00
N LYS A 173 7.29 36.99 -8.34
CA LYS A 173 6.68 35.94 -9.17
C LYS A 173 7.38 34.60 -9.03
N TRP A 174 8.71 34.59 -9.01
CA TRP A 174 9.50 33.37 -8.82
C TRP A 174 9.26 32.76 -7.43
N CYS A 175 9.33 33.57 -6.36
CA CYS A 175 9.05 33.14 -4.99
C CYS A 175 7.62 32.62 -4.81
N ALA A 176 6.64 33.26 -5.46
CA ALA A 176 5.24 32.79 -5.45
C ALA A 176 5.10 31.43 -6.18
N LEU A 177 5.80 31.23 -7.29
CA LEU A 177 5.81 29.95 -8.01
C LEU A 177 6.50 28.85 -7.21
N GLN A 178 7.62 29.15 -6.55
CA GLN A 178 8.34 28.20 -5.72
C GLN A 178 7.48 27.71 -4.55
N ARG A 179 6.70 28.60 -3.92
CA ARG A 179 5.71 28.22 -2.89
C ARG A 179 4.60 27.32 -3.44
N LYS A 180 4.03 27.68 -4.59
CA LYS A 180 3.03 26.83 -5.27
C LYS A 180 3.59 25.45 -5.63
N TRP A 181 4.88 25.37 -5.94
CA TRP A 181 5.55 24.11 -6.22
C TRP A 181 5.72 23.25 -4.97
N SER A 182 6.19 23.84 -3.86
CA SER A 182 6.32 23.11 -2.58
C SER A 182 4.97 22.63 -2.05
N ASP A 183 3.90 23.37 -2.28
CA ASP A 183 2.54 22.96 -1.87
C ASP A 183 2.06 21.72 -2.64
N LEU A 184 2.58 21.46 -3.84
CA LEU A 184 2.31 20.21 -4.58
C LEU A 184 3.08 19.02 -4.03
N GLU A 185 4.23 19.24 -3.38
CA GLU A 185 5.02 18.19 -2.73
C GLU A 185 4.41 17.77 -1.38
N ALA A 186 3.88 18.73 -0.63
CA ALA A 186 3.39 18.53 0.74
C ALA A 186 1.89 18.18 0.80
N ASP A 187 1.45 17.09 0.16
CA ASP A 187 0.06 16.62 0.31
C ASP A 187 -0.10 15.68 1.52
N ALA A 188 -0.23 16.27 2.72
CA ALA A 188 -0.50 15.51 3.95
C ALA A 188 -1.80 14.70 3.89
N HIS A 189 -2.75 15.06 3.03
CA HIS A 189 -3.96 14.29 2.82
C HIS A 189 -3.68 13.04 1.98
N LEU A 190 -2.79 13.13 0.98
CA LEU A 190 -2.33 11.97 0.20
C LEU A 190 -1.62 10.94 1.09
N GLU A 191 -0.73 11.37 1.99
CA GLU A 191 -0.03 10.44 2.89
C GLU A 191 -1.02 9.68 3.80
N ARG A 192 -1.94 10.39 4.46
CA ARG A 192 -3.00 9.75 5.26
C ARG A 192 -3.88 8.81 4.44
N PHE A 193 -4.15 9.16 3.18
CA PHE A 193 -4.92 8.32 2.27
C PHE A 193 -4.17 7.04 1.91
N MET A 194 -2.87 7.14 1.63
CA MET A 194 -1.99 6.00 1.37
C MET A 194 -1.84 5.10 2.59
N GLU A 195 -1.73 5.66 3.80
CA GLU A 195 -1.73 4.91 5.06
C GLU A 195 -3.01 4.08 5.21
N ARG A 196 -4.17 4.69 4.92
CA ARG A 196 -5.47 3.99 4.98
C ARG A 196 -5.55 2.85 3.96
N LEU A 197 -5.07 3.05 2.73
CA LEU A 197 -5.01 1.97 1.74
C LEU A 197 -4.03 0.87 2.16
N GLY A 198 -2.90 1.23 2.76
CA GLY A 198 -1.93 0.29 3.32
C GLY A 198 -2.52 -0.55 4.45
N ALA A 199 -3.29 0.06 5.34
CA ALA A 199 -4.02 -0.64 6.39
C ALA A 199 -5.07 -1.62 5.81
N ALA A 200 -5.82 -1.20 4.78
CA ALA A 200 -6.77 -2.08 4.10
C ALA A 200 -6.08 -3.28 3.44
N ARG A 201 -4.91 -3.07 2.80
CA ARG A 201 -4.08 -4.15 2.27
C ARG A 201 -3.62 -5.12 3.37
N ALA A 202 -3.07 -4.60 4.47
CA ALA A 202 -2.60 -5.43 5.57
C ALA A 202 -3.73 -6.28 6.18
N GLN A 203 -4.92 -5.69 6.33
CA GLN A 203 -6.12 -6.41 6.77
C GLN A 203 -6.54 -7.50 5.78
N TYR A 204 -6.44 -7.24 4.47
CA TYR A 204 -6.74 -8.23 3.43
C TYR A 204 -5.76 -9.41 3.51
N GLU A 205 -4.45 -9.14 3.62
CA GLU A 205 -3.41 -10.18 3.71
C GLU A 205 -3.54 -11.00 5.00
N ALA A 206 -3.84 -10.36 6.14
CA ALA A 206 -4.11 -11.06 7.39
C ALA A 206 -5.34 -11.98 7.28
N LEU A 207 -6.42 -11.48 6.68
CA LEU A 207 -7.64 -12.26 6.43
C LEU A 207 -7.38 -13.43 5.48
N SER A 208 -6.46 -13.28 4.53
CA SER A 208 -5.99 -14.35 3.64
C SER A 208 -5.29 -15.47 4.39
N ALA A 209 -4.34 -15.12 5.26
CA ALA A 209 -3.66 -16.10 6.10
C ALA A 209 -4.65 -16.83 7.03
N GLU A 210 -5.59 -16.09 7.63
CA GLU A 210 -6.67 -16.66 8.46
C GLU A 210 -7.54 -17.64 7.67
N HIS A 211 -7.95 -17.27 6.45
CA HIS A 211 -8.77 -18.11 5.58
C HIS A 211 -8.07 -19.42 5.21
N VAL A 212 -6.78 -19.37 4.87
CA VAL A 212 -5.99 -20.57 4.58
C VAL A 212 -5.91 -21.47 5.80
N ALA A 213 -5.60 -20.92 6.98
CA ALA A 213 -5.57 -21.68 8.22
C ALA A 213 -6.93 -22.30 8.57
N ALA A 214 -8.03 -21.56 8.39
CA ALA A 214 -9.38 -22.03 8.63
C ALA A 214 -9.76 -23.19 7.71
N ARG A 215 -9.36 -23.15 6.42
CA ARG A 215 -9.56 -24.26 5.48
C ARG A 215 -8.80 -25.52 5.89
N HIS A 216 -7.53 -25.37 6.29
CA HIS A 216 -6.74 -26.50 6.79
C HIS A 216 -7.37 -27.13 8.04
N LYS A 217 -7.82 -26.31 8.98
CA LYS A 217 -8.52 -26.78 10.19
C LYS A 217 -9.84 -27.47 9.86
N LEU A 218 -10.60 -26.93 8.90
CA LEU A 218 -11.86 -27.51 8.44
C LEU A 218 -11.61 -28.94 7.95
N VAL A 219 -10.64 -29.10 7.04
CA VAL A 219 -10.21 -30.39 6.50
C VAL A 219 -9.77 -31.36 7.62
N ALA A 220 -8.92 -30.90 8.54
CA ALA A 220 -8.39 -31.72 9.62
C ALA A 220 -9.48 -32.25 10.59
N THR A 221 -10.56 -31.49 10.76
CA THR A 221 -11.65 -31.80 11.72
C THR A 221 -12.89 -32.41 11.09
N VAL A 222 -12.92 -32.66 9.77
CA VAL A 222 -14.13 -33.17 9.10
C VAL A 222 -14.54 -34.54 9.65
N ARG A 223 -13.58 -35.45 9.84
CA ARG A 223 -13.86 -36.80 10.33
C ARG A 223 -14.49 -36.77 11.72
N GLU A 224 -13.94 -36.00 12.64
CA GLU A 224 -14.46 -35.86 14.01
C GLU A 224 -15.87 -35.25 14.01
N ARG A 225 -16.11 -34.21 13.22
CA ARG A 225 -17.43 -33.58 13.14
C ARG A 225 -18.49 -34.49 12.51
N GLN A 226 -18.14 -35.26 11.49
CA GLN A 226 -19.04 -36.28 10.94
C GLN A 226 -19.32 -37.40 11.95
N LEU A 227 -18.30 -37.85 12.67
CA LEU A 227 -18.45 -38.86 13.72
C LEU A 227 -19.42 -38.37 14.79
N LEU A 228 -19.23 -37.16 15.31
CA LEU A 228 -20.14 -36.57 16.31
C LEU A 228 -21.58 -36.45 15.78
N ARG A 229 -21.76 -36.03 14.52
CA ARG A 229 -23.09 -35.95 13.87
C ARG A 229 -23.72 -37.33 13.65
N PHE A 230 -22.91 -38.37 13.44
CA PHE A 230 -23.38 -39.74 13.38
C PHE A 230 -23.80 -40.25 14.76
N LEU A 231 -22.95 -40.04 15.77
CA LEU A 231 -23.22 -40.41 17.16
C LEU A 231 -24.43 -39.69 17.75
N SER A 232 -24.70 -38.45 17.33
CA SER A 232 -25.86 -37.66 17.80
C SER A 232 -27.21 -38.22 17.34
N ARG A 233 -27.23 -39.25 16.49
CA ARG A 233 -28.46 -39.92 16.06
C ARG A 233 -28.89 -41.04 17.01
N PHE A 234 -28.00 -41.47 17.91
CA PHE A 234 -28.23 -42.57 18.83
C PHE A 234 -28.45 -42.00 20.23
N HIS A 235 -29.67 -42.07 20.73
CA HIS A 235 -30.02 -41.53 22.04
C HIS A 235 -29.63 -42.51 23.14
N VAL A 236 -29.24 -41.99 24.31
CA VAL A 236 -28.98 -42.85 25.47
C VAL A 236 -30.24 -43.55 25.97
N GLU A 237 -31.45 -43.11 25.59
CA GLU A 237 -32.70 -43.76 25.96
C GLU A 237 -32.87 -45.14 25.29
N ASP A 238 -32.30 -45.31 24.09
CA ASP A 238 -32.42 -46.53 23.28
C ASP A 238 -31.40 -47.63 23.67
N VAL A 239 -30.59 -47.36 24.69
CA VAL A 239 -29.52 -48.25 25.15
C VAL A 239 -30.08 -49.48 25.86
N THR A 240 -29.62 -50.66 25.42
CA THR A 240 -29.90 -51.94 26.07
C THR A 240 -28.66 -52.42 26.83
N ILE A 241 -28.49 -51.92 28.07
CA ILE A 241 -27.41 -52.30 28.99
C ILE A 241 -28.02 -52.88 30.28
N ALA A 242 -27.37 -53.87 30.87
CA ALA A 242 -27.82 -54.47 32.13
C ALA A 242 -27.86 -53.43 33.27
N ASN A 243 -28.97 -53.37 34.01
CA ASN A 243 -29.22 -52.39 35.08
C ASN A 243 -29.29 -50.93 34.62
N PHE A 244 -29.55 -50.69 33.33
CA PHE A 244 -29.78 -49.35 32.78
C PHE A 244 -31.29 -49.08 32.66
N GLY A 245 -31.82 -48.21 33.52
CA GLY A 245 -33.24 -47.92 33.61
C GLY A 245 -33.57 -46.43 33.53
N PRO A 246 -34.88 -46.07 33.63
CA PRO A 246 -35.36 -44.70 33.44
C PRO A 246 -34.72 -43.66 34.37
N ALA A 247 -34.36 -44.07 35.59
CA ALA A 247 -33.70 -43.20 36.57
C ALA A 247 -32.27 -42.81 36.14
N GLN A 248 -31.51 -43.76 35.56
CA GLN A 248 -30.17 -43.48 35.04
C GLN A 248 -30.22 -42.61 33.77
N VAL A 249 -31.19 -42.86 32.89
CA VAL A 249 -31.44 -42.03 31.70
C VAL A 249 -31.76 -40.59 32.11
N ALA A 250 -32.71 -40.38 33.03
CA ALA A 250 -33.07 -39.05 33.50
C ALA A 250 -31.88 -38.31 34.14
N ALA A 251 -31.03 -39.04 34.87
CA ALA A 251 -29.80 -38.46 35.42
C ALA A 251 -28.83 -38.01 34.32
N LEU A 252 -28.56 -38.85 33.32
CA LEU A 252 -27.68 -38.51 32.19
C LEU A 252 -28.19 -37.31 31.40
N VAL A 253 -29.48 -37.28 31.06
CA VAL A 253 -30.12 -36.17 30.34
C VAL A 253 -30.04 -34.88 31.15
N SER A 254 -30.26 -34.93 32.47
CA SER A 254 -30.14 -33.74 33.34
C SER A 254 -28.72 -33.13 33.39
N PHE A 255 -27.71 -33.93 33.06
CA PHE A 255 -26.30 -33.52 32.93
C PHE A 255 -25.90 -33.23 31.47
N GLY A 256 -26.84 -33.21 30.54
CA GLY A 256 -26.61 -32.89 29.13
C GLY A 256 -25.99 -34.03 28.32
N VAL A 257 -26.18 -35.28 28.74
CA VAL A 257 -25.81 -36.48 27.97
C VAL A 257 -27.09 -37.08 27.40
N GLU A 258 -27.45 -36.67 26.19
CA GLU A 258 -28.70 -37.08 25.51
C GLU A 258 -28.43 -38.12 24.42
N THR A 259 -27.25 -38.06 23.82
CA THR A 259 -26.86 -38.92 22.69
C THR A 259 -25.49 -39.54 22.91
N ALA A 260 -25.14 -40.51 22.06
CA ALA A 260 -23.81 -41.12 22.05
C ALA A 260 -22.68 -40.10 21.78
N ALA A 261 -22.99 -38.92 21.21
CA ALA A 261 -21.98 -37.88 20.95
C ALA A 261 -21.47 -37.23 22.25
N GLU A 262 -22.31 -37.16 23.29
CA GLU A 262 -21.94 -36.56 24.58
C GLU A 262 -21.37 -37.56 25.59
N VAL A 263 -21.32 -38.85 25.25
CA VAL A 263 -20.82 -39.93 26.12
C VAL A 263 -19.29 -39.84 26.18
N GLU A 264 -18.77 -39.09 27.15
CA GLU A 264 -17.34 -38.91 27.39
C GLU A 264 -17.00 -39.24 28.85
N ARG A 265 -15.90 -39.97 29.07
CA ARG A 265 -15.48 -40.42 30.41
C ARG A 265 -15.46 -39.26 31.43
N GLY A 266 -14.84 -38.14 31.07
CA GLY A 266 -14.74 -36.97 31.95
C GLY A 266 -16.08 -36.26 32.24
N ARG A 267 -17.12 -36.44 31.41
CA ARG A 267 -18.49 -35.98 31.74
C ARG A 267 -19.20 -36.96 32.65
N LEU A 268 -19.09 -38.26 32.37
CA LEU A 268 -19.76 -39.32 33.13
C LEU A 268 -19.25 -39.43 34.57
N GLU A 269 -17.95 -39.24 34.79
CA GLU A 269 -17.33 -39.24 36.13
C GLU A 269 -17.83 -38.10 37.03
N LYS A 270 -18.35 -37.01 36.46
CA LYS A 270 -18.89 -35.87 37.22
C LYS A 270 -20.32 -36.10 37.72
N ILE A 271 -21.00 -37.14 37.21
CA ILE A 271 -22.37 -37.47 37.58
C ILE A 271 -22.33 -38.27 38.89
N ARG A 272 -22.95 -37.72 39.95
CA ARG A 272 -23.02 -38.40 41.26
C ARG A 272 -23.84 -39.67 41.14
N GLY A 273 -23.28 -40.81 41.56
CA GLY A 273 -23.94 -42.10 41.54
C GLY A 273 -23.66 -42.96 40.31
N SER A 274 -22.85 -42.49 39.36
CA SER A 274 -22.34 -43.32 38.25
C SER A 274 -21.35 -44.36 38.77
N SER A 275 -21.65 -45.64 38.60
CA SER A 275 -20.70 -46.72 38.91
C SER A 275 -19.66 -46.83 37.79
N ALA A 276 -18.42 -47.21 38.14
CA ALA A 276 -17.36 -47.43 37.14
C ALA A 276 -17.79 -48.43 36.05
N LEU A 277 -18.57 -49.45 36.44
CA LEU A 277 -19.16 -50.42 35.52
C LEU A 277 -20.10 -49.78 34.49
N LEU A 278 -20.97 -48.86 34.93
CA LEU A 278 -21.89 -48.17 34.03
C LEU A 278 -21.14 -47.25 33.05
N ILE A 279 -20.11 -46.56 33.53
CA ILE A 279 -19.26 -45.71 32.70
C ILE A 279 -18.60 -46.55 31.59
N ASP A 280 -18.01 -47.69 31.95
CA ASP A 280 -17.36 -48.57 30.97
C ASP A 280 -18.35 -49.20 29.99
N GLN A 281 -19.56 -49.53 30.43
CA GLN A 281 -20.62 -50.04 29.54
C GLN A 281 -21.10 -48.98 28.53
N LEU A 282 -21.27 -47.72 28.96
CA LEU A 282 -21.65 -46.62 28.07
C LEU A 282 -20.53 -46.28 27.08
N LEU A 283 -19.28 -46.31 27.52
CA LEU A 283 -18.12 -46.12 26.65
C LEU A 283 -17.99 -47.26 25.63
N ALA A 284 -18.19 -48.52 26.05
CA ALA A 284 -18.18 -49.67 25.16
C ALA A 284 -19.32 -49.59 24.12
N TRP A 285 -20.51 -49.15 24.53
CA TRP A 285 -21.62 -48.90 23.62
C TRP A 285 -21.28 -47.83 22.57
N ARG A 286 -20.75 -46.67 23.01
CA ARG A 286 -20.28 -45.62 22.10
C ARG A 286 -19.22 -46.16 21.15
N TRP A 287 -18.21 -46.89 21.62
CA TRP A 287 -17.18 -47.49 20.76
C TRP A 287 -17.75 -48.46 19.73
N GLY A 288 -18.77 -49.24 20.10
CA GLY A 288 -19.50 -50.09 19.15
C GLY A 288 -20.13 -49.28 18.02
N LEU A 289 -20.76 -48.14 18.34
CA LEU A 289 -21.31 -47.23 17.35
C LEU A 289 -20.23 -46.59 16.49
N GLU A 290 -19.10 -46.17 17.08
CA GLU A 290 -17.96 -45.62 16.34
C GLU A 290 -17.41 -46.62 15.31
N GLY A 291 -17.45 -47.93 15.59
CA GLY A 291 -17.09 -48.98 14.63
C GLY A 291 -18.03 -49.12 13.43
N LEU A 292 -19.28 -48.68 13.56
CA LEU A 292 -20.27 -48.66 12.48
C LEU A 292 -20.21 -47.40 11.62
N PHE A 293 -19.50 -46.37 12.08
CA PHE A 293 -19.36 -45.11 11.37
C PHE A 293 -18.59 -45.31 10.05
N LYS A 294 -19.20 -44.85 8.95
CA LYS A 294 -18.54 -44.77 7.64
C LYS A 294 -18.31 -43.30 7.29
N PHE A 295 -17.04 -42.95 7.15
CA PHE A 295 -16.64 -41.60 6.78
C PHE A 295 -16.98 -41.31 5.30
N ASP A 296 -17.74 -40.23 5.04
CA ASP A 296 -18.03 -39.76 3.68
C ASP A 296 -17.32 -38.43 3.41
N ALA A 297 -16.18 -38.51 2.73
CA ALA A 297 -15.34 -37.35 2.47
C ALA A 297 -15.94 -36.33 1.50
N ARG A 298 -16.93 -36.70 0.67
CA ARG A 298 -17.31 -35.88 -0.49
C ARG A 298 -18.35 -34.81 -0.13
N ASP A 299 -19.40 -35.18 0.59
CA ASP A 299 -20.54 -34.28 0.84
C ASP A 299 -20.31 -33.32 2.01
N ALA A 300 -19.71 -33.76 3.12
CA ALA A 300 -19.57 -32.90 4.29
C ALA A 300 -18.49 -31.81 4.13
N VAL A 301 -17.42 -32.12 3.37
CA VAL A 301 -16.38 -31.14 3.06
C VAL A 301 -16.97 -30.02 2.19
N ALA A 302 -17.80 -30.36 1.20
CA ALA A 302 -18.31 -29.40 0.22
C ALA A 302 -19.25 -28.35 0.82
N ALA A 303 -20.22 -28.74 1.67
CA ALA A 303 -21.18 -27.81 2.27
C ALA A 303 -20.51 -26.84 3.25
N ASP A 304 -19.67 -27.36 4.15
CA ASP A 304 -18.96 -26.54 5.13
C ASP A 304 -17.93 -25.63 4.47
N GLN A 305 -17.24 -26.13 3.44
CA GLN A 305 -16.30 -25.32 2.67
C GLN A 305 -17.02 -24.18 1.95
N LYS A 306 -18.21 -24.42 1.37
CA LYS A 306 -19.02 -23.38 0.74
C LYS A 306 -19.49 -22.31 1.74
N ALA A 307 -19.89 -22.71 2.94
CA ALA A 307 -20.25 -21.78 4.01
C ALA A 307 -19.06 -20.92 4.45
N LEU A 308 -17.88 -21.54 4.61
CA LEU A 308 -16.62 -20.87 4.94
C LEU A 308 -16.23 -19.85 3.86
N GLU A 309 -16.28 -20.28 2.59
CA GLU A 309 -15.98 -19.43 1.43
C GLU A 309 -16.94 -18.23 1.36
N HIS A 310 -18.24 -18.45 1.59
CA HIS A 310 -19.23 -17.37 1.60
C HIS A 310 -18.95 -16.35 2.71
N TRP A 311 -18.64 -16.82 3.92
CA TRP A 311 -18.34 -15.95 5.06
C TRP A 311 -17.10 -15.09 4.82
N TYR A 312 -16.01 -15.68 4.33
CA TYR A 312 -14.81 -14.91 3.99
C TYR A 312 -15.04 -13.97 2.80
N ALA A 313 -15.80 -14.38 1.78
CA ALA A 313 -16.13 -13.52 0.65
C ALA A 313 -16.86 -12.23 1.07
N GLN A 314 -17.77 -12.30 2.05
CA GLN A 314 -18.43 -11.12 2.60
C GLN A 314 -17.43 -10.17 3.28
N ARG A 315 -16.39 -10.70 3.95
CA ARG A 315 -15.37 -9.90 4.64
C ARG A 315 -14.32 -9.30 3.70
N TYR A 316 -13.99 -9.98 2.60
CA TYR A 316 -13.09 -9.43 1.57
C TYR A 316 -13.69 -8.28 0.79
N ARG A 317 -15.00 -8.32 0.50
CA ARG A 317 -15.71 -7.32 -0.31
C ARG A 317 -15.41 -5.86 0.07
N PRO A 318 -15.57 -5.41 1.34
CA PRO A 318 -15.31 -4.02 1.69
C PRO A 318 -13.85 -3.61 1.52
N LEU A 319 -12.90 -4.53 1.78
CA LEU A 319 -11.47 -4.27 1.62
C LEU A 319 -11.08 -4.15 0.14
N ALA A 320 -11.58 -5.07 -0.69
CA ALA A 320 -11.38 -5.02 -2.13
C ALA A 320 -12.00 -3.77 -2.75
N ALA A 321 -13.23 -3.42 -2.37
CA ALA A 321 -13.89 -2.19 -2.80
C ALA A 321 -13.05 -0.96 -2.43
N MET A 322 -12.60 -0.84 -1.18
CA MET A 322 -11.78 0.28 -0.73
C MET A 322 -10.47 0.43 -1.53
N LEU A 323 -9.80 -0.68 -1.87
CA LEU A 323 -8.59 -0.66 -2.68
C LEU A 323 -8.87 -0.27 -4.14
N THR A 324 -9.93 -0.81 -4.76
CA THR A 324 -10.32 -0.46 -6.13
C THR A 324 -10.78 0.99 -6.27
N GLU A 325 -11.67 1.44 -5.39
CA GLU A 325 -12.13 2.84 -5.33
C GLU A 325 -10.97 3.77 -5.03
N GLY A 326 -10.06 3.33 -4.14
CA GLY A 326 -8.84 4.06 -3.81
C GLY A 326 -7.93 4.26 -5.01
N LEU A 327 -7.74 3.22 -5.84
CA LEU A 327 -6.98 3.30 -7.09
C LEU A 327 -7.62 4.29 -8.07
N GLU A 328 -8.93 4.25 -8.26
CA GLU A 328 -9.63 5.16 -9.16
C GLU A 328 -9.55 6.62 -8.68
N GLU A 329 -9.63 6.84 -7.37
CA GLU A 329 -9.42 8.18 -6.79
C GLU A 329 -8.00 8.69 -7.01
N LEU A 330 -6.98 7.83 -6.85
CA LEU A 330 -5.59 8.20 -7.17
C LEU A 330 -5.40 8.51 -8.65
N ARG A 331 -6.03 7.75 -9.56
CA ARG A 331 -5.98 8.01 -11.00
C ARG A 331 -6.63 9.35 -11.35
N ARG A 332 -7.80 9.67 -10.77
CA ARG A 332 -8.45 10.98 -10.94
C ARG A 332 -7.56 12.12 -10.45
N LYS A 333 -6.97 11.97 -9.27
CA LYS A 333 -6.01 12.95 -8.73
C LYS A 333 -4.79 13.07 -9.65
N ALA A 334 -4.19 11.97 -10.08
CA ALA A 334 -3.03 11.97 -10.97
C ALA A 334 -3.31 12.74 -12.26
N ALA A 335 -4.45 12.48 -12.91
CA ALA A 335 -4.86 13.21 -14.12
C ALA A 335 -5.01 14.73 -13.89
N LEU A 336 -5.62 15.13 -12.77
CA LEU A 336 -5.76 16.54 -12.39
C LEU A 336 -4.42 17.21 -12.10
N HIS A 337 -3.53 16.52 -11.37
CA HIS A 337 -2.20 17.02 -11.04
C HIS A 337 -1.33 17.14 -12.29
N GLU A 338 -1.41 16.20 -13.22
CA GLU A 338 -0.64 16.26 -14.47
C GLU A 338 -0.96 17.52 -15.28
N HIS A 339 -2.24 17.87 -15.42
CA HIS A 339 -2.64 19.11 -16.07
C HIS A 339 -2.10 20.35 -15.36
N ARG A 340 -2.21 20.41 -14.02
CA ARG A 340 -1.68 21.52 -13.21
C ARG A 340 -0.15 21.63 -13.31
N ARG A 341 0.55 20.50 -13.34
CA ARG A 341 2.02 20.41 -13.48
C ARG A 341 2.47 20.99 -14.81
N HIS A 342 1.81 20.65 -15.91
CA HIS A 342 2.14 21.20 -17.21
C HIS A 342 2.02 22.74 -17.23
N VAL A 343 0.92 23.28 -16.70
CA VAL A 343 0.72 24.74 -16.61
C VAL A 343 1.79 25.39 -15.73
N LEU A 344 2.09 24.80 -14.57
CA LEU A 344 3.11 25.31 -13.66
C LEU A 344 4.51 25.26 -14.27
N LEU A 345 4.88 24.18 -14.96
CA LEU A 345 6.17 24.05 -15.66
C LEU A 345 6.38 25.15 -16.70
N VAL A 346 5.37 25.42 -17.52
CA VAL A 346 5.43 26.51 -18.51
C VAL A 346 5.59 27.85 -17.81
N SER A 347 4.78 28.12 -16.78
CA SER A 347 4.86 29.38 -16.04
C SER A 347 6.20 29.57 -15.31
N ALA A 348 6.78 28.49 -14.77
CA ALA A 348 8.04 28.50 -14.07
C ALA A 348 9.21 28.76 -15.04
N ARG A 349 9.20 28.17 -16.23
CA ARG A 349 10.20 28.49 -17.27
C ARG A 349 10.16 29.97 -17.64
N VAL A 350 8.96 30.52 -17.88
CA VAL A 350 8.80 31.94 -18.21
C VAL A 350 9.27 32.85 -17.07
N ALA A 351 8.94 32.51 -15.83
CA ALA A 351 9.38 33.27 -14.67
C ALA A 351 10.90 33.18 -14.45
N ALA A 352 11.51 32.00 -14.63
CA ALA A 352 12.95 31.81 -14.55
C ALA A 352 13.69 32.65 -15.61
N THR A 353 13.21 32.64 -16.86
CA THR A 353 13.80 33.46 -17.93
C THR A 353 13.63 34.95 -17.65
N ALA A 354 12.46 35.38 -17.16
CA ALA A 354 12.19 36.78 -16.85
C ALA A 354 13.06 37.27 -15.68
N LEU A 355 13.27 36.44 -14.67
CA LEU A 355 14.14 36.76 -13.54
C LEU A 355 15.61 36.82 -13.96
N ALA A 356 16.07 35.87 -14.79
CA ALA A 356 17.44 35.89 -15.33
C ALA A 356 17.69 37.14 -16.19
N GLN A 357 16.74 37.50 -17.06
CA GLN A 357 16.80 38.72 -17.86
C GLN A 357 16.82 39.97 -16.98
N ALA A 358 15.90 40.10 -16.00
CA ALA A 358 15.84 41.27 -15.15
C ALA A 358 17.10 41.46 -14.27
N ARG A 359 17.75 40.35 -13.88
CA ARG A 359 19.07 40.39 -13.22
C ARG A 359 20.16 40.89 -14.17
N ALA A 360 20.25 40.30 -15.37
CA ALA A 360 21.22 40.72 -16.38
C ALA A 360 21.03 42.20 -16.78
N ASP A 361 19.79 42.66 -16.93
CA ASP A 361 19.46 44.04 -17.26
C ASP A 361 19.85 45.03 -16.14
N MET A 362 19.83 44.57 -14.89
CA MET A 362 20.28 45.35 -13.73
C MET A 362 21.81 45.41 -13.63
N ASP A 363 22.52 44.35 -14.04
CA ASP A 363 23.99 44.28 -14.03
C ASP A 363 24.66 45.24 -15.04
N VAL A 364 23.88 45.87 -15.94
CA VAL A 364 24.39 46.87 -16.91
C VAL A 364 24.65 48.24 -16.27
N PHE A 365 24.07 48.52 -15.10
CA PHE A 365 24.28 49.76 -14.34
C PHE A 365 25.44 49.64 -13.36
#